data_AF-A0A066YG49-F1
#
_entry.id   AF-A0A066YG49-F1
#
_cell.length_a   1.000
_cell.length_b   1.000
_cell.length_c   1.000
_cell.angle_alpha   90.00
_cell.angle_beta   90.00
_cell.angle_gamma   90.00
#
_symmetry.space_group_name_H-M   'P 1'
#
loop_
_entity.id
_entity.type
_entity.pdbx_description
1 polymer ?
#
loop_
_entity_poly.entity_id
_entity_poly.type
_entity_poly.pdbx_seq_one_letter_code
_entity_poly.pdbx_strand_id
1 'polypeptide(L)' 'MSEWLPPAEAFRCTYLTDWTVVKTRWGLSVDQAEADTLHRLAAACSNSPLTVTLAR' A
#
# COMPACT_ATOMS: atom_id res chain seq x y z
N MET A 1 -13.55 4.95 7.00
CA MET A 1 -12.86 5.82 6.03
C MET A 1 -11.39 5.58 6.22
N SER A 2 -10.66 5.22 5.16
CA SER A 2 -9.20 5.10 5.25
C SER A 2 -8.62 6.50 5.17
N GLU A 3 -8.52 7.15 6.34
CA GLU A 3 -7.99 8.51 6.53
C GLU A 3 -6.62 8.71 5.86
N TRP A 4 -5.87 7.62 5.70
CA TRP A 4 -4.54 7.58 5.11
C TRP A 4 -4.54 7.58 3.57
N LEU A 5 -5.67 7.31 2.91
CA LEU A 5 -5.71 7.30 1.44
C LEU A 5 -5.81 8.72 0.86
N PRO A 6 -5.13 9.00 -0.26
CA PRO A 6 -5.30 10.27 -0.95
C PRO A 6 -6.74 10.41 -1.49
N PRO A 7 -7.35 11.61 -1.42
CA PRO A 7 -8.68 11.86 -1.96
C PRO A 7 -8.72 11.73 -3.48
N ALA A 8 -7.61 12.06 -4.15
CA ALA A 8 -7.46 11.95 -5.59
C ALA A 8 -7.19 10.50 -6.00
N GLU A 9 -8.15 9.89 -6.70
CA GLU A 9 -8.11 8.48 -7.09
C GLU A 9 -6.92 8.14 -7.99
N ALA A 10 -6.53 9.10 -8.85
CA ALA A 10 -5.38 8.96 -9.76
C ALA A 10 -4.05 8.68 -9.04
N PHE A 11 -3.92 9.08 -7.77
CA PHE A 11 -2.70 8.86 -6.97
C PHE A 11 -2.77 7.63 -6.07
N ARG A 12 -3.90 6.92 -6.03
CA ARG A 12 -4.07 5.78 -5.11
C ARG A 12 -3.10 4.65 -5.41
N CYS A 13 -2.88 4.29 -6.68
CA CYS A 13 -1.97 3.18 -7.00
C CYS A 13 -0.52 3.45 -6.60
N THR A 14 -0.03 4.66 -6.85
CA THR A 14 1.31 5.09 -6.40
C THR A 14 1.37 5.06 -4.87
N TYR A 15 0.37 5.64 -4.21
CA TYR A 15 0.32 5.68 -2.76
C TYR A 15 0.28 4.28 -2.12
N LEU A 16 -0.54 3.37 -2.64
CA LEU A 16 -0.63 1.98 -2.14
C LEU A 16 0.70 1.25 -2.26
N THR A 17 1.42 1.49 -3.36
CA THR A 17 2.76 0.96 -3.58
C THR A 17 3.73 1.49 -2.53
N ASP A 18 3.81 2.81 -2.38
CA ASP A 18 4.71 3.45 -1.41
C ASP A 18 4.41 3.03 0.03
N TRP A 19 3.13 2.95 0.36
CA TRP A 19 2.67 2.51 1.67
C TRP A 19 3.07 1.07 1.98
N THR A 20 2.86 0.16 1.02
CA THR A 20 3.26 -1.25 1.13
C THR A 20 4.78 -1.37 1.26
N VAL A 21 5.53 -0.62 0.46
CA VAL A 21 7.00 -0.57 0.50
C VAL A 21 7.49 -0.09 1.87
N VAL A 22 6.93 1.00 2.40
CA VAL A 22 7.29 1.54 3.72
C VAL A 22 7.00 0.54 4.82
N LYS A 23 5.79 -0.03 4.87
CA LYS A 23 5.44 -1.01 5.91
C LYS A 23 6.33 -2.24 5.86
N THR A 24 6.59 -2.77 4.67
CA THR A 24 7.47 -3.92 4.49
C THR A 24 8.90 -3.58 4.88
N ARG A 25 9.43 -2.44 4.42
CA ARG A 25 10.78 -1.98 4.71
C ARG A 25 11.04 -1.91 6.21
N TRP A 26 10.08 -1.40 6.99
CA TRP A 26 10.25 -1.18 8.42
C TRP A 26 9.65 -2.29 9.29
N GLY A 27 9.11 -3.36 8.70
CA GLY A 27 8.47 -4.45 9.44
C GLY A 27 7.25 -4.02 10.25
N LEU A 28 6.49 -3.02 9.78
CA LEU A 28 5.31 -2.52 10.48
C LEU A 28 4.12 -3.47 10.31
N SER A 29 3.33 -3.62 11.37
CA SER A 29 2.11 -4.42 11.33
C SER A 29 1.05 -3.80 10.41
N VAL A 30 0.27 -4.68 9.80
CA VAL A 30 -0.93 -4.37 9.01
C VAL A 30 -2.08 -5.10 9.68
N ASP A 31 -3.12 -4.38 10.06
CA ASP A 31 -4.33 -5.03 10.57
C ASP A 31 -5.20 -5.56 9.42
N GLN A 32 -6.18 -6.41 9.74
CA GLN A 32 -7.00 -7.06 8.73
C GLN A 32 -7.77 -6.07 7.85
N ALA A 33 -8.30 -4.99 8.42
CA ALA A 33 -9.11 -4.02 7.66
C ALA A 33 -8.24 -3.22 6.68
N GLU A 34 -7.00 -2.93 7.08
CA GLU A 34 -6.00 -2.34 6.21
C GLU A 34 -5.59 -3.30 5.09
N ALA A 35 -5.29 -4.58 5.41
CA ALA A 35 -4.96 -5.59 4.41
C ALA A 35 -6.09 -5.77 3.37
N ASP A 36 -7.34 -5.86 3.80
CA ASP A 36 -8.51 -5.96 2.93
C ASP A 36 -8.66 -4.73 2.03
N THR A 37 -8.30 -3.55 2.53
CA THR A 37 -8.32 -2.30 1.75
C THR A 37 -7.20 -2.28 0.72
N LEU A 38 -5.98 -2.68 1.10
CA LEU A 38 -4.85 -2.80 0.19
C LEU A 38 -5.18 -3.77 -0.96
N HIS A 39 -5.71 -4.96 -0.65
CA HIS A 39 -6.09 -5.95 -1.66
C HIS A 39 -7.18 -5.46 -2.60
N ARG A 40 -8.26 -4.86 -2.07
CA ARG A 40 -9.37 -4.36 -2.90
C ARG A 40 -8.91 -3.26 -3.85
N LEU A 41 -8.07 -2.34 -3.40
CA LEU A 41 -7.63 -1.24 -4.23
C LEU A 41 -6.51 -1.65 -5.20
N ALA A 42 -5.61 -2.54 -4.78
CA ALA A 42 -4.57 -3.08 -5.65
C ALA A 42 -5.14 -3.84 -6.86
N ALA A 43 -6.34 -4.42 -6.74
CA ALA A 43 -7.02 -5.08 -7.87
C ALA A 43 -7.33 -4.13 -9.05
N ALA A 44 -7.39 -2.81 -8.80
CA ALA A 44 -7.56 -1.79 -9.84
C ALA A 44 -6.23 -1.19 -10.34
N CYS A 45 -5.09 -1.65 -9.82
CA CYS A 45 -3.76 -1.14 -10.14
C CYS A 45 -2.98 -2.13 -11.02
N SER A 46 -1.96 -1.63 -11.71
CA SER A 46 -1.04 -2.49 -12.47
C SER A 46 -0.26 -3.41 -11.54
N ASN A 47 -0.25 -4.70 -11.85
CA ASN A 47 0.51 -5.69 -11.10
C ASN A 47 1.98 -5.67 -11.51
N SER A 48 2.77 -4.81 -10.86
CA SER A 48 4.20 -4.65 -11.10
C SER A 48 5.01 -5.17 -9.91
N PRO A 49 6.20 -5.76 -10.15
CA PRO A 49 7.07 -6.18 -9.07
C PRO A 49 7.52 -4.98 -8.24
N LEU A 50 7.44 -5.11 -6.91
CA LEU A 50 7.90 -4.11 -5.97
C LEU A 50 9.29 -4.49 -5.45
N THR A 51 10.25 -3.58 -5.57
CA THR A 51 11.59 -3.74 -4.97
C THR A 51 11.59 -3.10 -3.59
N VAL A 52 11.80 -3.89 -2.54
CA VAL A 52 11.88 -3.41 -1.16
C VAL A 52 13.25 -3.74 -0.56
N THR A 53 13.95 -2.71 -0.08
CA THR A 53 15.14 -2.87 0.76
C THR A 53 14.75 -2.73 2.21
N LEU A 54 14.89 -3.79 3.00
CA LEU A 54 14.56 -3.77 4.43
C LEU A 54 15.43 -2.78 5.19
N ALA A 55 14.82 -2.01 6.09
CA ALA A 55 15.51 -1.23 7.09
C ALA A 55 16.01 -2.24 8.13
N ARG A 56 17.33 -2.39 8.14
CA ARG A 56 18.13 -3.32 8.94
C ARG A 56 17.65 -3.53 10.37
#